data_AF-J0S9P9-F1
#
_entry.id   AF-J0S9P9-F1
#
_cell.length_a   1.000
_cell.length_b   1.000
_cell.length_c   1.000
_cell.angle_alpha   90.00
_cell.angle_beta   90.00
_cell.angle_gamma   90.00
#
_symmetry.space_group_name_H-M   'P 1'
#
loop_
_entity.id
_entity.type
_entity.pdbx_description
1 polymer ?
#
loop_
_entity_poly.entity_id
_entity_poly.type
_entity_poly.pdbx_seq_one_letter_code
_entity_poly.pdbx_strand_id
1 'polypeptide(L)'
;MWEEILAPAGRQRGGARLSLAEAEEISAAIGKAQTKLELLGAISDAAARFSVTDLEAMMKNFEEKTRDLDPAYRRLLLPRIHASIFGSYHALMLLCTDDPALEDGPVRPSLGAYAAMVQEACRRRAQAENPLELYFLKYLLAAFTMYVLEEPAHPVGTPFPGGLAVYREGDSYYCPVRDKSDDIPFSLCPFCPARQDTGARSLHGRDADRRIERLGTIERSRRDYHG
;
A
#
# COMPACT_ATOMS: atom_id res chain seq x y z
N MET A 1 -8.53 23.26 -20.41
CA MET A 1 -9.50 22.25 -20.93
C MET A 1 -9.06 20.83 -20.57
N TRP A 2 -8.76 20.63 -19.28
CA TRP A 2 -8.47 19.37 -18.55
C TRP A 2 -8.65 19.65 -17.05
N GLU A 3 -8.49 20.92 -16.63
CA GLU A 3 -8.74 21.43 -15.28
C GLU A 3 -10.22 21.47 -14.85
N GLU A 4 -11.19 21.35 -15.76
CA GLU A 4 -12.63 21.41 -15.45
C GLU A 4 -13.32 20.05 -15.29
N ILE A 5 -12.69 18.94 -15.73
CA ILE A 5 -13.34 17.61 -15.74
C ILE A 5 -13.15 16.86 -14.40
N LEU A 6 -12.19 17.29 -13.56
CA LEU A 6 -11.85 16.59 -12.31
C LEU A 6 -12.07 17.45 -11.04
N ALA A 7 -12.69 18.62 -11.17
CA ALA A 7 -13.02 19.46 -10.04
C ALA A 7 -14.53 19.46 -9.80
N PRO A 8 -15.06 18.72 -8.80
CA PRO A 8 -16.35 19.10 -8.24
C PRO A 8 -16.22 20.55 -7.75
N ALA A 9 -17.16 21.38 -8.18
CA ALA A 9 -17.11 22.82 -8.10
C ALA A 9 -16.65 23.36 -6.73
N GLY A 10 -15.66 24.26 -6.75
CA GLY A 10 -15.57 25.32 -5.72
C GLY A 10 -14.56 25.16 -4.58
N ARG A 11 -13.32 24.71 -4.81
CA ARG A 11 -12.23 24.92 -3.82
C ARG A 11 -11.01 25.64 -4.41
N GLN A 12 -10.67 26.78 -3.81
CA GLN A 12 -9.38 27.44 -4.00
C GLN A 12 -8.24 26.54 -3.50
N ARG A 13 -7.15 26.49 -4.28
CA ARG A 13 -5.92 25.71 -4.04
C ARG A 13 -5.20 26.18 -2.77
N GLY A 14 -5.45 25.48 -1.67
CA GLY A 14 -4.52 25.33 -0.55
C GLY A 14 -4.36 23.83 -0.33
N GLY A 15 -3.14 23.31 -0.23
CA GLY A 15 -2.90 21.89 0.05
C GLY A 15 -3.77 21.42 1.21
N ALA A 16 -4.28 20.19 1.14
CA ALA A 16 -5.12 19.64 2.20
C ALA A 16 -4.43 19.88 3.54
N ARG A 17 -5.00 20.66 4.45
CA ARG A 17 -4.54 20.68 5.84
C ARG A 17 -5.32 19.59 6.53
N LEU A 18 -4.64 18.54 6.96
CA LEU A 18 -5.27 17.46 7.73
C LEU A 18 -4.87 17.63 9.19
N SER A 19 -5.84 18.01 10.04
CA SER A 19 -5.64 18.03 11.48
C SER A 19 -5.63 16.61 12.06
N LEU A 20 -5.03 16.45 13.25
CA LEU A 20 -5.06 15.19 13.98
C LEU A 20 -6.49 14.74 14.26
N ALA A 21 -7.37 15.65 14.68
CA ALA A 21 -8.77 15.35 14.97
C ALA A 21 -9.51 14.81 13.74
N GLU A 22 -9.31 15.41 12.57
CA GLU A 22 -9.88 14.90 11.31
C GLU A 22 -9.33 13.51 10.95
N ALA A 23 -8.02 13.29 11.09
CA ALA A 23 -7.43 11.99 10.84
C ALA A 23 -7.99 10.89 11.77
N GLU A 24 -8.23 11.22 13.03
CA GLU A 24 -8.82 10.31 14.02
C GLU A 24 -10.29 10.00 13.71
N GLU A 25 -11.08 11.01 13.36
CA GLU A 25 -12.49 10.88 12.98
C GLU A 25 -12.64 10.00 11.73
N ILE A 26 -11.88 10.27 10.68
CA ILE A 26 -11.88 9.48 9.45
C ILE A 26 -11.47 8.03 9.75
N SER A 27 -10.40 7.84 10.54
CA SER A 27 -9.96 6.49 10.92
C SER A 27 -11.05 5.76 11.71
N ALA A 28 -11.76 6.44 12.61
CA ALA A 28 -12.86 5.86 13.37
C ALA A 28 -14.04 5.47 12.48
N ALA A 29 -14.36 6.26 11.46
CA ALA A 29 -15.38 5.93 10.47
C ALA A 29 -14.99 4.69 9.65
N ILE A 30 -13.76 4.65 9.14
CA ILE A 30 -13.19 3.49 8.44
C ILE A 30 -13.27 2.23 9.32
N GLY A 31 -12.87 2.32 10.59
CA GLY A 31 -12.87 1.19 11.52
C GLY A 31 -14.26 0.64 11.88
N LYS A 32 -15.34 1.37 11.58
CA LYS A 32 -16.73 0.98 11.85
C LYS A 32 -17.44 0.37 10.63
N ALA A 33 -16.90 0.52 9.42
CA ALA A 33 -17.49 -0.05 8.23
C ALA A 33 -17.64 -1.58 8.38
N GLN A 34 -18.79 -2.10 7.99
CA GLN A 34 -19.11 -3.53 8.03
C GLN A 34 -19.07 -4.14 6.62
N THR A 35 -19.36 -3.34 5.59
CA THR A 35 -19.34 -3.78 4.20
C THR A 35 -18.29 -3.08 3.35
N LYS A 36 -17.92 -3.69 2.22
CA LYS A 36 -16.95 -3.13 1.27
C LYS A 36 -17.46 -1.82 0.68
N LEU A 37 -18.77 -1.69 0.41
CA LEU A 37 -19.36 -0.43 -0.06
C LEU A 37 -19.33 0.67 1.01
N GLU A 38 -19.66 0.36 2.27
CA GLU A 38 -19.53 1.33 3.37
C GLU A 38 -18.09 1.82 3.53
N LEU A 39 -17.13 0.88 3.46
CA LEU A 39 -15.71 1.20 3.54
C LEU A 39 -15.25 2.04 2.35
N LEU A 40 -15.68 1.68 1.14
CA LEU A 40 -15.37 2.43 -0.08
C LEU A 40 -15.84 3.88 0.04
N GLY A 41 -17.08 4.11 0.49
CA GLY A 41 -17.63 5.46 0.71
C GLY A 41 -16.82 6.27 1.73
N ALA A 42 -16.52 5.67 2.89
CA ALA A 42 -15.70 6.34 3.91
C ALA A 42 -14.29 6.70 3.39
N ILE A 43 -13.69 5.83 2.58
CA ILE A 43 -12.38 6.06 1.97
C ILE A 43 -12.46 7.14 0.89
N SER A 44 -13.46 7.09 0.01
CA SER A 44 -13.61 8.03 -1.09
C SER A 44 -13.82 9.45 -0.60
N ASP A 45 -14.66 9.64 0.41
CA ASP A 45 -14.92 10.95 1.02
C ASP A 45 -13.66 11.56 1.63
N ALA A 46 -12.82 10.72 2.26
CA ALA A 46 -11.53 11.14 2.77
C ALA A 46 -10.52 11.43 1.63
N ALA A 47 -10.51 10.59 0.59
CA ALA A 47 -9.58 10.68 -0.53
C ALA A 47 -9.84 11.91 -1.41
N ALA A 48 -11.09 12.37 -1.49
CA ALA A 48 -11.50 13.57 -2.22
C ALA A 48 -10.83 14.86 -1.70
N ARG A 49 -10.23 14.83 -0.49
CA ARG A 49 -9.45 15.94 0.06
C ARG A 49 -8.08 16.06 -0.60
N PHE A 50 -7.57 14.99 -1.22
CA PHE A 50 -6.24 14.91 -1.81
C PHE A 50 -6.32 15.03 -3.33
N SER A 51 -5.26 15.60 -3.89
CA SER A 51 -5.12 15.87 -5.32
C SER A 51 -4.02 15.02 -5.94
N VAL A 52 -3.93 15.04 -7.27
CA VAL A 52 -2.82 14.43 -8.00
C VAL A 52 -1.46 15.01 -7.55
N THR A 53 -1.39 16.29 -7.19
CA THR A 53 -0.16 16.91 -6.66
C THR A 53 0.31 16.26 -5.36
N ASP A 54 -0.62 15.79 -4.51
CA ASP A 54 -0.27 15.06 -3.29
C ASP A 54 0.31 13.67 -3.61
N LEU A 55 -0.22 12.99 -4.63
CA LEU A 55 0.31 11.71 -5.12
C LEU A 55 1.70 11.87 -5.73
N GLU A 56 1.91 12.94 -6.51
CA GLU A 56 3.22 13.31 -7.06
C GLU A 56 4.23 13.59 -5.94
N ALA A 57 3.81 14.31 -4.89
CA ALA A 57 4.64 14.57 -3.73
C ALA A 57 5.01 13.29 -2.97
N MET A 58 4.07 12.33 -2.83
CA MET A 58 4.37 11.01 -2.27
C MET A 58 5.43 10.27 -3.10
N MET A 59 5.28 10.25 -4.42
CA MET A 59 6.21 9.57 -5.32
C MET A 59 7.60 10.22 -5.27
N LYS A 60 7.67 11.55 -5.35
CA LYS A 60 8.93 12.29 -5.22
C LYS A 60 9.64 12.00 -3.89
N ASN A 61 8.91 12.06 -2.78
CA ASN A 61 9.47 11.74 -1.45
C ASN A 61 10.01 10.30 -1.39
N PHE A 62 9.36 9.36 -2.08
CA PHE A 62 9.82 7.97 -2.16
C PHE A 62 11.08 7.84 -3.00
N GLU A 63 11.12 8.47 -4.18
CA GLU A 63 12.28 8.47 -5.08
C GLU A 63 13.51 9.06 -4.41
N GLU A 64 13.35 10.16 -3.67
CA GLU A 64 14.42 10.81 -2.92
C GLU A 64 14.97 9.89 -1.82
N LYS A 65 14.09 9.26 -1.02
CA LYS A 65 14.49 8.32 0.04
C LYS A 65 15.15 7.05 -0.47
N THR A 66 14.87 6.69 -1.72
CA THR A 66 15.42 5.48 -2.35
C THR A 66 16.54 5.78 -3.33
N ARG A 67 17.03 7.02 -3.40
CA ARG A 67 18.01 7.46 -4.41
C ARG A 67 19.31 6.67 -4.38
N ASP A 68 19.73 6.25 -3.18
CA ASP A 68 21.01 5.57 -2.94
C ASP A 68 20.90 4.03 -3.00
N LEU A 69 19.71 3.50 -3.27
CA LEU A 69 19.53 2.07 -3.51
C LEU A 69 20.18 1.67 -4.85
N ASP A 70 20.56 0.39 -4.95
CA ASP A 70 21.09 -0.19 -6.18
C ASP A 70 20.20 0.15 -7.39
N PRO A 71 20.76 0.68 -8.50
CA PRO A 71 19.97 1.10 -9.65
C PRO A 71 19.14 -0.04 -10.28
N ALA A 72 19.61 -1.28 -10.26
CA ALA A 72 18.84 -2.41 -10.79
C ALA A 72 17.64 -2.73 -9.88
N TYR A 73 17.83 -2.70 -8.57
CA TYR A 73 16.73 -2.83 -7.61
C TYR A 73 15.71 -1.69 -7.75
N ARG A 74 16.16 -0.44 -7.88
CA ARG A 74 15.28 0.73 -8.08
C ARG A 74 14.42 0.61 -9.33
N ARG A 75 14.99 0.15 -10.46
CA ARG A 75 14.25 -0.08 -11.71
C ARG A 75 13.08 -1.06 -11.53
N LEU A 76 13.21 -2.03 -10.62
CA LEU A 76 12.14 -2.97 -10.31
C LEU A 76 11.14 -2.40 -9.30
N LEU A 77 11.61 -1.63 -8.32
CA LEU A 77 10.79 -1.11 -7.21
C LEU A 77 9.88 0.05 -7.61
N LEU A 78 10.42 1.08 -8.30
CA LEU A 78 9.69 2.32 -8.57
C LEU A 78 8.36 2.11 -9.32
N PRO A 79 8.27 1.24 -10.35
CA PRO A 79 6.99 0.97 -11.01
C PRO A 79 5.94 0.34 -10.08
N ARG A 80 6.37 -0.41 -9.06
CA ARG A 80 5.47 -1.07 -8.09
C ARG A 80 4.91 -0.05 -7.11
N ILE A 81 5.75 0.89 -6.67
CA ILE A 81 5.31 1.98 -5.80
C ILE A 81 4.42 2.95 -6.55
N HIS A 82 4.73 3.25 -7.81
CA HIS A 82 3.83 4.00 -8.69
C HIS A 82 2.46 3.32 -8.79
N ALA A 83 2.41 2.01 -9.04
CA ALA A 83 1.16 1.25 -9.06
C ALA A 83 0.43 1.31 -7.70
N SER A 84 1.17 1.24 -6.59
CA SER A 84 0.61 1.33 -5.24
C SER A 84 0.03 2.71 -4.92
N ILE A 85 0.54 3.79 -5.51
CA ILE A 85 0.09 5.17 -5.24
C ILE A 85 -0.96 5.59 -6.26
N PHE A 86 -0.59 5.66 -7.54
CA PHE A 86 -1.45 6.15 -8.61
C PHE A 86 -2.48 5.11 -9.03
N GLY A 87 -2.07 3.83 -9.10
CA GLY A 87 -2.98 2.75 -9.49
C GLY A 87 -4.11 2.55 -8.48
N SER A 88 -3.80 2.56 -7.18
CA SER A 88 -4.81 2.44 -6.12
C SER A 88 -5.74 3.65 -6.09
N TYR A 89 -5.22 4.88 -6.21
CA TYR A 89 -6.06 6.08 -6.28
C TYR A 89 -6.95 6.08 -7.52
N HIS A 90 -6.42 5.69 -8.68
CA HIS A 90 -7.21 5.58 -9.91
C HIS A 90 -8.31 4.53 -9.80
N ALA A 91 -7.99 3.34 -9.26
CA ALA A 91 -8.98 2.29 -9.02
C ALA A 91 -10.05 2.74 -8.03
N LEU A 92 -9.68 3.48 -6.98
CA LEU A 92 -10.64 4.10 -6.06
C LEU A 92 -11.61 5.01 -6.80
N MET A 93 -11.12 5.92 -7.63
CA MET A 93 -11.98 6.84 -8.40
C MET A 93 -12.90 6.11 -9.39
N LEU A 94 -12.42 5.03 -10.02
CA LEU A 94 -13.25 4.20 -10.91
C LEU A 94 -14.37 3.48 -10.17
N LEU A 95 -14.16 3.13 -8.89
CA LEU A 95 -15.19 2.52 -8.06
C LEU A 95 -16.13 3.54 -7.41
N CYS A 96 -15.87 4.84 -7.53
CA CYS A 96 -16.77 5.89 -7.00
C CYS A 96 -17.84 6.34 -8.02
N THR A 97 -18.02 5.59 -9.11
CA THR A 97 -19.06 5.86 -10.10
C THR A 97 -20.44 5.40 -9.62
N ASP A 98 -21.51 5.89 -10.25
CA ASP A 98 -22.90 5.56 -9.88
C ASP A 98 -23.23 4.05 -9.89
N ASP A 99 -22.48 3.26 -10.68
CA ASP A 99 -22.58 1.80 -10.73
C ASP A 99 -21.20 1.16 -10.52
N PRO A 100 -20.75 0.99 -9.26
CA PRO A 100 -19.46 0.39 -8.98
C PRO A 100 -19.48 -1.09 -9.33
N ALA A 101 -18.54 -1.54 -10.17
CA ALA A 101 -18.28 -2.96 -10.41
C ALA A 101 -17.58 -3.64 -9.22
N LEU A 102 -18.07 -3.40 -8.01
CA LEU A 102 -17.60 -3.96 -6.75
C LEU A 102 -18.69 -4.86 -6.17
N GLU A 103 -18.37 -6.14 -6.00
CA GLU A 103 -19.23 -7.03 -5.24
C GLU A 103 -19.20 -6.61 -3.76
N ASP A 104 -20.37 -6.21 -3.24
CA ASP A 104 -20.49 -5.88 -1.83
C ASP A 104 -20.41 -7.14 -0.97
N GLY A 105 -19.89 -6.98 0.23
CA GLY A 105 -19.66 -8.08 1.14
C GLY A 105 -19.00 -7.62 2.42
N PRO A 106 -18.85 -8.51 3.40
CA PRO A 106 -18.26 -8.17 4.67
C PRO A 106 -16.79 -7.76 4.51
N VAL A 107 -16.36 -6.74 5.25
CA VAL A 107 -14.93 -6.43 5.41
C VAL A 107 -14.28 -7.39 6.40
N ARG A 108 -12.98 -7.64 6.22
CA ARG A 108 -12.23 -8.52 7.11
C ARG A 108 -12.21 -7.96 8.56
N PRO A 109 -12.35 -8.80 9.61
CA PRO A 109 -12.47 -8.34 11.00
C PRO A 109 -11.30 -7.50 11.54
N SER A 110 -10.13 -7.55 10.89
CA SER A 110 -8.95 -6.78 11.31
C SER A 110 -9.05 -5.28 11.02
N LEU A 111 -10.10 -4.80 10.32
CA LEU A 111 -10.25 -3.39 9.94
C LEU A 111 -10.29 -2.45 11.14
N GLY A 112 -10.97 -2.81 12.23
CA GLY A 112 -11.00 -1.98 13.45
C GLY A 112 -9.61 -1.83 14.08
N ALA A 113 -8.83 -2.91 14.12
CA ALA A 113 -7.45 -2.88 14.61
C ALA A 113 -6.52 -2.07 13.67
N TYR A 114 -6.76 -2.14 12.36
CA TYR A 114 -6.07 -1.31 11.38
C TYR A 114 -6.32 0.17 11.64
N ALA A 115 -7.58 0.57 11.78
CA ALA A 115 -7.97 1.94 12.08
C ALA A 115 -7.33 2.45 13.39
N ALA A 116 -7.34 1.64 14.45
CA ALA A 116 -6.70 1.99 15.70
C ALA A 116 -5.17 2.20 15.56
N MET A 117 -4.50 1.35 14.77
CA MET A 117 -3.09 1.51 14.46
C MET A 117 -2.82 2.82 13.70
N VAL A 118 -3.66 3.19 12.74
CA VAL A 118 -3.54 4.45 12.00
C VAL A 118 -3.72 5.66 12.91
N GLN A 119 -4.70 5.64 13.82
CA GLN A 119 -4.89 6.71 14.81
C GLN A 119 -3.63 6.91 15.66
N GLU A 120 -3.05 5.83 16.19
CA GLU A 120 -1.83 5.93 16.99
C GLU A 120 -0.64 6.42 16.15
N ALA A 121 -0.51 5.95 14.91
CA ALA A 121 0.51 6.43 13.97
C ALA A 121 0.40 7.94 13.75
N CYS A 122 -0.82 8.46 13.56
CA CYS A 122 -1.09 9.89 13.40
C CYS A 122 -0.79 10.69 14.68
N ARG A 123 -1.17 10.20 15.87
CA ARG A 123 -0.83 10.84 17.15
C ARG A 123 0.67 10.99 17.33
N ARG A 124 1.41 9.90 17.13
CA ARG A 124 2.88 9.88 17.27
C ARG A 124 3.56 10.82 16.29
N ARG A 125 3.04 10.89 15.06
CA ARG A 125 3.55 11.79 14.05
C ARG A 125 3.27 13.27 14.36
N ALA A 126 2.06 13.57 14.84
CA ALA A 126 1.67 14.91 15.27
C ALA A 126 2.47 15.39 16.50
N GLN A 127 2.71 14.51 17.47
CA GLN A 127 3.59 14.78 18.63
C GLN A 127 5.01 15.14 18.22
N ALA A 128 5.50 14.55 17.12
CA ALA A 128 6.80 14.86 16.54
C ALA A 128 6.75 16.06 15.56
N GLU A 129 5.67 16.86 15.58
CA GLU A 129 5.45 18.05 14.75
C GLU A 129 5.61 17.79 13.24
N ASN A 130 5.37 16.56 12.81
CA ASN A 130 5.52 16.16 11.41
C ASN A 130 4.19 16.28 10.65
N PRO A 131 4.20 16.75 9.37
CA PRO A 131 3.00 16.85 8.54
C PRO A 131 2.27 15.51 8.39
N LEU A 132 0.94 15.51 8.52
CA LEU A 132 0.10 14.30 8.55
C LEU A 132 -0.41 13.88 7.17
N GLU A 133 -0.54 14.80 6.24
CA GLU A 133 -1.29 14.69 5.00
C GLU A 133 -0.90 13.46 4.17
N LEU A 134 0.33 13.47 3.64
CA LEU A 134 0.83 12.39 2.78
C LEU A 134 1.02 11.07 3.56
N TYR A 135 1.24 11.19 4.87
CA TYR A 135 1.37 10.02 5.74
C TYR A 135 0.02 9.32 5.94
N PHE A 136 -1.04 10.09 6.12
CA PHE A 136 -2.40 9.59 6.23
C PHE A 136 -2.91 9.05 4.89
N LEU A 137 -2.64 9.76 3.79
CA LEU A 137 -3.00 9.31 2.44
C LEU A 137 -2.43 7.92 2.13
N LYS A 138 -1.18 7.64 2.53
CA LYS A 138 -0.60 6.29 2.44
C LYS A 138 -1.48 5.23 3.11
N TYR A 139 -1.95 5.48 4.34
CA TYR A 139 -2.81 4.53 5.05
C TYR A 139 -4.21 4.44 4.43
N LEU A 140 -4.73 5.53 3.89
CA LEU A 140 -6.00 5.53 3.20
C LEU A 140 -5.97 4.62 1.96
N LEU A 141 -4.96 4.80 1.10
CA LEU A 141 -4.76 3.96 -0.08
C LEU A 141 -4.49 2.50 0.28
N ALA A 142 -3.72 2.26 1.35
CA ALA A 142 -3.49 0.89 1.82
C ALA A 142 -4.78 0.22 2.34
N ALA A 143 -5.66 0.97 3.02
CA ALA A 143 -6.95 0.46 3.48
C ALA A 143 -7.82 0.02 2.29
N PHE A 144 -7.89 0.87 1.27
CA PHE A 144 -8.60 0.58 0.02
C PHE A 144 -8.10 -0.71 -0.62
N THR A 145 -6.79 -0.79 -0.89
CA THR A 145 -6.19 -1.97 -1.51
C THR A 145 -6.42 -3.24 -0.69
N MET A 146 -6.22 -3.19 0.63
CA MET A 146 -6.26 -4.40 1.47
C MET A 146 -7.65 -4.88 1.86
N TYR A 147 -8.63 -3.98 1.97
CA TYR A 147 -9.94 -4.32 2.53
C TYR A 147 -11.08 -4.17 1.54
N VAL A 148 -10.95 -3.31 0.52
CA VAL A 148 -11.94 -3.18 -0.56
C VAL A 148 -11.57 -4.12 -1.70
N LEU A 149 -10.34 -4.00 -2.22
CA LEU A 149 -9.86 -4.86 -3.33
C LEU A 149 -9.35 -6.24 -2.87
N GLU A 150 -9.11 -6.41 -1.57
CA GLU A 150 -8.51 -7.63 -0.98
C GLU A 150 -7.14 -8.00 -1.57
N GLU A 151 -6.42 -7.00 -2.05
CA GLU A 151 -5.08 -7.11 -2.61
C GLU A 151 -4.00 -6.80 -1.57
N PRO A 152 -2.75 -7.25 -1.76
CA PRO A 152 -1.67 -6.97 -0.83
C PRO A 152 -1.32 -5.49 -0.76
N ALA A 153 -0.86 -5.03 0.42
CA ALA A 153 -0.35 -3.65 0.60
C ALA A 153 0.78 -3.28 -0.37
N HIS A 154 1.56 -4.27 -0.82
CA HIS A 154 2.58 -4.11 -1.85
C HIS A 154 2.16 -4.88 -3.10
N PRO A 155 2.08 -4.24 -4.29
CA PRO A 155 1.62 -4.91 -5.50
C PRO A 155 2.45 -6.15 -5.87
N VAL A 156 1.83 -7.06 -6.63
CA VAL A 156 2.54 -8.23 -7.20
C VAL A 156 3.77 -7.78 -8.01
N GLY A 157 4.87 -8.48 -7.78
CA GLY A 157 6.18 -8.17 -8.33
C GLY A 157 6.98 -7.16 -7.51
N THR A 158 6.47 -6.63 -6.38
CA THR A 158 7.26 -5.80 -5.46
C THR A 158 8.47 -6.57 -4.98
N PRO A 159 9.70 -6.12 -5.28
CA PRO A 159 10.90 -6.83 -4.91
C PRO A 159 11.22 -6.63 -3.41
N PHE A 160 11.85 -7.63 -2.82
CA PHE A 160 12.45 -7.59 -1.51
C PHE A 160 13.93 -8.01 -1.59
N PRO A 161 14.77 -7.65 -0.60
CA PRO A 161 16.15 -8.11 -0.54
C PRO A 161 16.27 -9.63 -0.68
N GLY A 162 17.33 -10.10 -1.36
CA GLY A 162 17.54 -11.52 -1.65
C GLY A 162 16.84 -12.05 -2.90
N GLY A 163 16.31 -11.16 -3.76
CA GLY A 163 15.72 -11.55 -5.04
C GLY A 163 14.29 -12.10 -4.96
N LEU A 164 13.67 -11.98 -3.78
CA LEU A 164 12.29 -12.37 -3.51
C LEU A 164 11.33 -11.27 -3.98
N ALA A 165 10.06 -11.62 -4.20
CA ALA A 165 9.03 -10.64 -4.57
C ALA A 165 7.65 -11.09 -4.10
N VAL A 166 6.71 -10.15 -4.00
CA VAL A 166 5.29 -10.48 -3.84
C VAL A 166 4.81 -11.21 -5.08
N TYR A 167 4.05 -12.30 -4.91
CA TYR A 167 3.46 -13.03 -6.02
C TYR A 167 2.02 -13.45 -5.72
N ARG A 168 1.33 -13.85 -6.78
CA ARG A 168 0.00 -14.45 -6.74
C ARG A 168 0.09 -15.89 -7.25
N GLU A 169 -0.63 -16.79 -6.60
CA GLU A 169 -0.82 -18.17 -7.03
C GLU A 169 -2.29 -18.55 -6.79
N GLY A 170 -3.01 -18.85 -7.89
CA GLY A 170 -4.47 -18.93 -7.86
C GLY A 170 -5.07 -17.61 -7.35
N ASP A 171 -5.87 -17.72 -6.30
CA ASP A 171 -6.55 -16.59 -5.64
C ASP A 171 -5.81 -16.11 -4.38
N SER A 172 -4.63 -16.67 -4.09
CA SER A 172 -3.84 -16.31 -2.91
C SER A 172 -2.64 -15.45 -3.29
N TYR A 173 -2.34 -14.48 -2.42
CA TYR A 173 -1.14 -13.66 -2.50
C TYR A 173 -0.12 -14.08 -1.45
N TYR A 174 1.16 -13.94 -1.79
CA TYR A 174 2.28 -14.33 -0.94
C TYR A 174 3.30 -13.21 -0.84
N CYS A 175 3.73 -12.92 0.38
CA CYS A 175 4.71 -11.88 0.68
C CYS A 175 5.89 -12.48 1.47
N PRO A 176 7.15 -12.21 1.06
CA PRO A 176 8.35 -12.73 1.74
C PRO A 176 8.56 -12.27 3.19
N VAL A 177 7.89 -11.19 3.59
CA VAL A 177 8.08 -10.51 4.88
C VAL A 177 6.77 -10.30 5.65
N ARG A 178 5.71 -11.06 5.33
CA ARG A 178 4.38 -10.91 5.96
C ARG A 178 4.43 -11.04 7.48
N ASP A 179 5.23 -11.97 7.98
CA ASP A 179 5.36 -12.32 9.41
C ASP A 179 6.70 -11.82 9.98
N LYS A 180 7.37 -10.88 9.29
CA LYS A 180 8.67 -10.33 9.69
C LYS A 180 8.59 -8.86 10.11
N SER A 181 7.44 -8.45 10.65
CA SER A 181 7.12 -7.05 10.94
C SER A 181 7.25 -6.64 12.40
N ASP A 182 7.66 -7.56 13.27
CA ASP A 182 7.58 -7.40 14.73
C ASP A 182 8.35 -6.17 15.24
N ASP A 183 9.37 -5.73 14.52
CA ASP A 183 10.19 -4.56 14.88
C ASP A 183 9.87 -3.28 14.09
N ILE A 184 8.80 -3.24 13.29
CA ILE A 184 8.44 -2.08 12.47
C ILE A 184 7.15 -1.44 13.00
N PRO A 185 7.24 -0.32 13.76
CA PRO A 185 6.09 0.42 14.24
C PRO A 185 5.16 0.83 13.10
N PHE A 186 3.86 0.68 13.32
CA PHE A 186 2.81 1.10 12.36
C PHE A 186 2.93 0.44 10.99
N SER A 187 3.46 -0.79 10.95
CA SER A 187 3.57 -1.59 9.73
C SER A 187 2.20 -2.03 9.23
N LEU A 188 2.07 -2.10 7.90
CA LEU A 188 0.87 -2.61 7.23
C LEU A 188 0.83 -4.14 7.23
N CYS A 189 1.98 -4.79 7.48
CA CYS A 189 2.12 -6.24 7.37
C CYS A 189 1.03 -6.98 8.14
N PRO A 190 0.76 -6.74 9.45
CA PRO A 190 -0.27 -7.45 10.22
C PRO A 190 -1.68 -7.46 9.60
N PHE A 191 -1.97 -6.49 8.74
CA PHE A 191 -3.28 -6.27 8.12
C PHE A 191 -3.34 -6.76 6.66
N CYS A 192 -2.19 -7.03 6.06
CA CYS A 192 -2.07 -7.45 4.66
C CYS A 192 -2.75 -8.82 4.44
N PRO A 193 -3.56 -8.98 3.36
CA PRO A 193 -4.18 -10.27 3.00
C PRO A 193 -3.17 -11.30 2.49
N ALA A 194 -1.97 -10.89 2.10
CA ALA A 194 -0.93 -11.82 1.67
C ALA A 194 -0.54 -12.77 2.81
N ARG A 195 -0.24 -14.02 2.44
CA ARG A 195 0.31 -15.04 3.33
C ARG A 195 1.83 -14.93 3.37
N GLN A 196 2.46 -15.39 4.45
CA GLN A 196 3.90 -15.52 4.51
C GLN A 196 4.38 -16.55 3.48
N ASP A 197 5.34 -16.14 2.64
CA ASP A 197 6.05 -17.09 1.80
C ASP A 197 7.01 -17.91 2.66
N THR A 198 6.79 -19.23 2.73
CA THR A 198 7.63 -20.16 3.50
C THR A 198 8.91 -20.56 2.75
N GLY A 199 9.15 -20.03 1.55
CA GLY A 199 10.31 -20.38 0.72
C GLY A 199 10.22 -21.76 0.08
N ALA A 200 9.16 -22.53 0.36
CA ALA A 200 8.88 -23.83 -0.25
C ALA A 200 8.72 -23.76 -1.78
N ARG A 201 8.44 -22.57 -2.32
CA ARG A 201 8.32 -22.32 -3.75
C ARG A 201 9.65 -22.27 -4.50
N SER A 202 10.78 -22.26 -3.80
CA SER A 202 12.09 -22.59 -4.38
C SER A 202 12.07 -23.99 -4.99
N LEU A 203 11.21 -24.89 -4.50
CA LEU A 203 11.26 -26.32 -4.85
C LEU A 203 10.13 -26.76 -5.78
N HIS A 204 9.06 -25.95 -5.99
CA HIS A 204 7.85 -26.38 -6.71
C HIS A 204 7.19 -25.26 -7.57
N GLY A 205 6.54 -25.66 -8.67
CA GLY A 205 5.76 -24.80 -9.59
C GLY A 205 6.38 -24.60 -10.98
N ARG A 206 5.63 -24.01 -11.94
CA ARG A 206 6.19 -23.58 -13.23
C ARG A 206 7.34 -22.58 -12.99
N ASP A 207 8.41 -22.67 -13.78
CA ASP A 207 9.66 -21.93 -13.61
C ASP A 207 10.39 -22.16 -12.27
N ALA A 208 10.15 -23.28 -11.58
CA ALA A 208 10.93 -23.66 -10.39
C ALA A 208 12.43 -23.75 -10.72
N ASP A 209 12.79 -24.37 -11.84
CA ASP A 209 14.19 -24.57 -12.25
C ASP A 209 14.95 -23.24 -12.39
N ARG A 210 14.34 -22.24 -13.04
CA ARG A 210 14.92 -20.89 -13.17
C ARG A 210 15.09 -20.18 -11.82
N ARG A 211 14.19 -20.44 -10.87
CA ARG A 211 14.25 -19.87 -9.52
C ARG A 211 15.31 -20.57 -8.66
N ILE A 212 15.44 -21.89 -8.77
CA ILE A 212 16.52 -22.69 -8.15
C ILE A 212 17.87 -22.23 -8.67
N GLU A 213 18.01 -22.07 -9.99
CA GLU A 213 19.25 -21.62 -10.63
C GLU A 213 19.65 -20.21 -10.15
N ARG A 214 18.67 -19.30 -10.04
CA ARG A 214 18.89 -17.94 -9.49
C ARG A 214 19.27 -17.97 -8.01
N LEU A 215 18.62 -18.80 -7.20
CA LEU A 215 18.97 -19.00 -5.78
C LEU A 215 20.38 -19.57 -5.63
N GLY A 216 20.74 -20.60 -6.38
CA GLY A 216 22.08 -21.18 -6.40
C GLY A 216 23.16 -20.22 -6.91
N THR A 217 22.79 -19.25 -7.76
CA THR A 217 23.67 -18.16 -8.19
C THR A 217 23.89 -17.14 -7.06
N ILE A 218 22.84 -16.80 -6.31
CA ILE A 218 22.92 -15.91 -5.13
C ILE A 218 23.72 -16.57 -3.99
N GLU A 219 23.51 -17.87 -3.73
CA GLU A 219 24.26 -18.60 -2.72
C GLU A 219 25.75 -18.76 -3.08
N ARG A 220 26.07 -19.02 -4.35
CA ARG A 220 27.46 -18.99 -4.83
C ARG A 220 28.08 -17.61 -4.65
N SER A 221 27.40 -16.56 -5.12
CA SER A 221 27.86 -15.19 -4.94
C SER A 221 28.10 -14.82 -3.47
N ARG A 222 27.26 -15.29 -2.53
CA ARG A 222 27.48 -15.10 -1.08
C ARG A 222 28.68 -15.89 -0.56
N ARG A 223 28.90 -17.11 -1.05
CA ARG A 223 30.03 -17.95 -0.67
C ARG A 223 31.35 -17.38 -1.19
N ASP A 224 31.34 -16.82 -2.39
CA ASP A 224 32.47 -16.17 -3.04
C ASP A 224 32.77 -14.79 -2.43
N TYR A 225 31.77 -14.10 -1.85
CA TYR A 225 31.94 -12.82 -1.16
C TYR A 225 32.46 -12.96 0.29
N HIS A 226 32.38 -14.16 0.86
CA HIS A 226 32.91 -14.51 2.18
C HIS A 226 34.10 -15.49 2.10
N GLY A 227 34.72 -15.59 0.92
CA GLY A 227 36.05 -16.19 0.73
C GLY A 227 37.15 -15.23 1.14
#